data_AF-A0A522Q8C0-F1
#
_entry.id   AF-A0A522Q8C0-F1
#
_cell.length_a   1.000
_cell.length_b   1.000
_cell.length_c   1.000
_cell.angle_alpha   90.00
_cell.angle_beta   90.00
_cell.angle_gamma   90.00
#
_symmetry.space_group_name_H-M   'P 1'
#
loop_
_entity.id
_entity.type
_entity.pdbx_description
1 polymer ?
#
loop_
_entity_poly.entity_id
_entity_poly.type
_entity_poly.pdbx_seq_one_letter_code
_entity_poly.pdbx_strand_id
1 'polypeptide(L)'
;MTYQPTRRSFIQLAGAATAGATLAGPLLAEAKDADTSALYAAAKKEGSITWWTAHYAQDAAEAVRDAFVKKYPGIQVSFIRQTAQVVFQR
;
A
#
# COMPACT_ATOMS: atom_id res chain seq x y z
N MET A 1 19.76 48.25 9.93
CA MET A 1 18.61 48.00 9.04
C MET A 1 18.62 46.52 8.68
N THR A 2 18.01 45.68 9.51
CA THR A 2 18.15 44.21 9.44
C THR A 2 17.06 43.66 8.52
N TYR A 3 17.44 43.12 7.36
CA TYR A 3 16.50 42.56 6.39
C TYR A 3 15.97 41.22 6.91
N GLN A 4 14.70 41.16 7.29
CA GLN A 4 13.99 39.93 7.64
C GLN A 4 13.26 39.42 6.39
N PRO A 5 13.73 38.33 5.74
CA PRO A 5 13.06 37.81 4.55
C PRO A 5 11.66 37.30 4.93
N THR A 6 10.63 37.85 4.28
CA THR A 6 9.26 37.42 4.50
C THR A 6 8.97 36.13 3.74
N ARG A 7 8.06 35.31 4.29
CA ARG A 7 7.66 33.98 3.78
C ARG A 7 7.34 33.95 2.28
N ARG A 8 6.93 35.09 1.70
CA ARG A 8 6.64 35.26 0.28
C ARG A 8 7.89 35.18 -0.61
N SER A 9 9.04 35.66 -0.13
CA SER A 9 10.31 35.59 -0.86
C SER A 9 10.83 34.14 -0.98
N PHE A 10 10.50 33.29 -0.01
CA PHE A 10 10.86 31.87 -0.03
C PHE A 10 10.07 31.08 -1.09
N ILE A 11 8.80 31.43 -1.28
CA ILE A 11 7.91 30.77 -2.25
C ILE A 11 8.30 31.15 -3.69
N GLN A 12 8.78 32.38 -3.92
CA GLN A 12 9.20 32.81 -5.25
C GLN A 12 10.53 32.17 -5.70
N LEU A 13 11.43 31.81 -4.79
CA LEU A 13 12.64 31.07 -5.13
C LEU A 13 12.37 29.59 -5.45
N ALA A 14 11.36 28.99 -4.81
CA ALA A 14 10.98 27.60 -5.05
C ALA A 14 10.22 27.39 -6.37
N GLY A 15 9.53 28.43 -6.88
CA GLY A 15 8.77 28.35 -8.13
C GLY A 15 9.60 28.33 -9.42
N ALA A 16 10.90 28.63 -9.35
CA ALA A 16 11.77 28.68 -10.54
C ALA A 16 12.45 27.34 -10.89
N ALA A 17 12.30 26.30 -10.06
CA ALA A 17 13.01 25.02 -10.23
C ALA A 17 12.21 23.92 -10.95
N THR A 18 10.98 24.17 -11.40
CA THR A 18 10.11 23.13 -12.00
C THR A 18 9.92 23.24 -13.51
N ALA A 19 10.60 24.17 -14.19
CA ALA A 19 10.40 24.42 -15.62
C ALA A 19 11.19 23.45 -16.56
N GLY A 20 11.93 22.48 -16.04
CA GLY A 20 12.85 21.64 -16.84
C GLY A 20 12.60 20.14 -16.88
N ALA A 21 11.58 19.60 -16.19
CA ALA A 21 11.46 18.16 -15.95
C ALA A 21 10.18 17.51 -16.55
N THR A 22 9.63 18.02 -17.65
CA THR A 22 8.40 17.49 -18.27
C THR A 22 8.62 16.52 -19.43
N LEU A 23 9.81 15.93 -19.60
CA LEU A 23 10.05 14.89 -20.61
C LEU A 23 10.25 13.47 -20.05
N ALA A 24 9.98 13.25 -18.76
CA ALA A 24 9.74 11.89 -18.28
C ALA A 24 8.29 11.53 -18.63
N GLY A 25 8.09 10.90 -19.80
CA GLY A 25 6.85 10.18 -20.11
C GLY A 25 6.49 9.23 -18.97
N PRO A 26 5.24 8.73 -18.88
CA PRO A 26 4.84 7.88 -17.78
C PRO A 26 5.79 6.68 -17.75
N LEU A 27 6.70 6.69 -16.78
CA LEU A 27 7.39 5.49 -16.34
C LEU A 27 6.28 4.69 -15.68
N LEU A 28 5.46 4.03 -16.51
CA LEU A 28 4.64 2.92 -16.09
C LEU A 28 5.68 1.94 -15.56
N ALA A 29 5.91 2.01 -14.25
CA ALA A 29 6.53 0.93 -13.53
C ALA A 29 5.60 -0.26 -13.80
N GLU A 30 5.91 -1.05 -14.81
CA GLU A 30 5.42 -2.41 -14.91
C GLU A 30 5.87 -3.04 -13.60
N ALA A 31 4.93 -3.18 -12.67
CA ALA A 31 5.11 -4.08 -11.55
C ALA A 31 5.43 -5.41 -12.20
N LYS A 32 6.71 -5.80 -12.22
CA LYS A 32 7.12 -7.14 -12.60
C LYS A 32 6.20 -8.05 -11.81
N ASP A 33 5.28 -8.73 -12.47
CA ASP A 33 4.47 -9.77 -11.86
C ASP A 33 5.47 -10.73 -11.23
N ALA A 34 5.72 -10.56 -9.93
CA ALA A 34 6.49 -11.51 -9.16
C ALA A 34 5.80 -12.84 -9.40
N ASP A 35 6.55 -13.86 -9.82
CA ASP A 35 6.01 -15.14 -10.25
C ASP A 35 5.04 -15.66 -9.19
N THR A 36 3.76 -15.38 -9.41
CA THR A 36 2.72 -15.54 -8.38
C THR A 36 2.51 -17.02 -8.13
N SER A 37 2.89 -17.86 -9.10
CA SER A 37 2.90 -19.31 -8.98
C SER A 37 3.95 -19.80 -7.99
N ALA A 38 5.16 -19.24 -8.02
CA ALA A 38 6.23 -19.56 -7.08
C ALA A 38 5.89 -19.11 -5.65
N LEU A 39 5.33 -17.90 -5.50
CA LEU A 39 4.86 -17.38 -4.22
C LEU A 39 3.74 -18.25 -3.65
N TYR A 40 2.78 -18.66 -4.49
CA TYR A 40 1.70 -19.55 -4.08
C TYR A 40 2.21 -20.93 -3.67
N ALA A 41 3.16 -21.51 -4.41
CA ALA A 41 3.76 -22.80 -4.08
C ALA A 41 4.49 -22.75 -2.72
N ALA A 42 5.16 -21.65 -2.41
CA ALA A 42 5.77 -21.42 -1.09
C ALA A 42 4.70 -21.24 0.01
N ALA A 43 3.73 -20.34 -0.20
CA ALA A 43 2.67 -20.06 0.77
C ALA A 43 1.80 -21.30 1.05
N LYS A 44 1.60 -22.18 0.07
CA LYS A 44 0.90 -23.46 0.26
C LYS A 44 1.65 -24.43 1.17
N LYS A 45 2.98 -24.37 1.23
CA LYS A 45 3.78 -25.19 2.18
C LYS A 45 3.56 -24.72 3.62
N GLU A 46 3.41 -23.41 3.82
CA GLU A 46 3.12 -22.80 5.12
C GLU A 46 1.65 -22.99 5.52
N GLY A 47 0.75 -22.96 4.53
CA GLY A 47 -0.64 -23.41 4.66
C GLY A 47 -1.58 -22.47 5.39
N SER A 48 -1.10 -21.40 6.02
CA SER A 48 -1.95 -20.43 6.72
C SER A 48 -1.42 -19.00 6.64
N ILE A 49 -2.33 -18.04 6.56
CA ILE A 49 -2.08 -16.60 6.59
C ILE A 49 -3.03 -15.97 7.59
N THR A 50 -2.55 -15.05 8.42
CA THR A 50 -3.41 -14.21 9.26
C THR A 50 -3.45 -12.80 8.70
N TRP A 51 -4.63 -12.35 8.29
CA TRP A 51 -4.84 -11.02 7.74
C TRP A 51 -5.55 -10.11 8.73
N TRP A 52 -4.83 -9.07 9.17
CA TRP A 52 -5.32 -8.02 10.05
C TRP A 52 -5.68 -6.77 9.25
N THR A 53 -6.88 -6.22 9.45
CA THR A 53 -7.28 -4.96 8.82
C THR A 53 -8.20 -4.13 9.69
N ALA A 54 -8.13 -2.80 9.53
CA ALA A 54 -8.99 -1.83 10.21
C ALA A 54 -9.86 -1.02 9.24
N HIS A 55 -9.51 -1.01 7.94
CA HIS A 55 -9.96 0.02 7.00
C HIS A 55 -11.17 -0.38 6.16
N TYR A 56 -11.44 -1.67 6.06
CA TYR A 56 -12.56 -2.19 5.27
C TYR A 56 -13.79 -2.45 6.15
N ALA A 57 -14.95 -2.28 5.55
CA ALA A 57 -16.18 -2.87 6.06
C ALA A 57 -16.00 -4.39 6.11
N GLN A 58 -16.65 -5.03 7.09
CA GLN A 58 -16.39 -6.43 7.39
C GLN A 58 -16.84 -7.34 6.24
N ASP A 59 -18.00 -7.07 5.66
CA ASP A 59 -18.54 -7.74 4.48
C ASP A 59 -17.59 -7.69 3.27
N ALA A 60 -17.02 -6.51 2.99
CA ALA A 60 -16.06 -6.34 1.89
C ALA A 60 -14.78 -7.14 2.14
N ALA A 61 -14.29 -7.16 3.37
CA ALA A 61 -13.08 -7.92 3.72
C ALA A 61 -13.33 -9.45 3.70
N GLU A 62 -14.50 -9.90 4.14
CA GLU A 62 -14.91 -11.31 4.03
C GLU A 62 -15.01 -11.74 2.56
N ALA A 63 -15.59 -10.91 1.70
CA ALA A 63 -15.63 -11.18 0.26
C ALA A 63 -14.23 -11.31 -0.35
N VAL A 64 -13.27 -10.48 0.09
CA VAL A 64 -11.86 -10.58 -0.33
C VAL A 64 -11.22 -11.88 0.15
N ARG A 65 -11.43 -12.25 1.42
CA ARG A 65 -10.97 -13.53 1.98
C ARG A 65 -11.48 -14.70 1.15
N ASP A 66 -12.78 -14.72 0.86
CA ASP A 66 -13.42 -15.84 0.16
C ASP A 66 -12.95 -15.93 -1.29
N ALA A 67 -12.80 -14.80 -1.97
CA ALA A 67 -12.22 -14.73 -3.30
C ALA A 67 -10.77 -15.24 -3.30
N PHE A 68 -9.98 -14.89 -2.28
CA PHE A 68 -8.61 -15.35 -2.13
C PHE A 68 -8.53 -16.87 -1.95
N VAL A 69 -9.29 -17.44 -1.01
CA VAL A 69 -9.31 -18.90 -0.75
C VAL A 69 -9.78 -19.67 -1.99
N LYS A 70 -10.76 -19.13 -2.73
CA LYS A 70 -11.22 -19.71 -3.99
C LYS A 70 -10.13 -19.69 -5.07
N LYS A 71 -9.34 -18.61 -5.14
CA LYS A 71 -8.25 -18.46 -6.11
C LYS A 71 -7.03 -19.31 -5.74
N TYR A 72 -6.77 -19.50 -4.45
CA TYR A 72 -5.57 -20.15 -3.92
C TYR A 72 -5.93 -21.28 -2.94
N PRO A 73 -6.41 -22.44 -3.46
CA PRO A 73 -6.89 -23.53 -2.63
C PRO A 73 -5.76 -24.22 -1.84
N GLY A 74 -5.96 -24.38 -0.53
CA GLY A 74 -4.98 -24.99 0.38
C GLY A 74 -4.20 -24.00 1.23
N ILE A 75 -4.55 -22.71 1.18
CA ILE A 75 -4.11 -21.70 2.14
C ILE A 75 -5.31 -21.32 3.02
N GLN A 76 -5.20 -21.53 4.34
CA GLN A 76 -6.18 -21.04 5.31
C GLN A 76 -5.94 -19.55 5.59
N VAL A 77 -7.02 -18.77 5.65
CA VAL A 77 -6.94 -17.34 5.96
C VAL A 77 -7.68 -17.06 7.26
N SER A 78 -6.93 -16.74 8.31
CA SER A 78 -7.46 -16.21 9.57
C SER A 78 -7.67 -14.71 9.41
N PHE A 79 -8.92 -14.27 9.42
CA PHE A 79 -9.28 -12.88 9.21
C PHE A 79 -9.61 -12.21 10.55
N ILE A 80 -8.92 -11.10 10.84
CA ILE A 80 -9.15 -10.34 12.06
C ILE A 80 -9.34 -8.87 11.72
N ARG A 81 -10.56 -8.39 11.98
CA ARG A 81 -10.89 -6.97 11.87
C ARG A 81 -10.89 -6.33 13.25
N GLN A 82 -9.99 -5.38 13.46
CA GLN A 82 -9.97 -4.56 14.67
C GLN A 82 -9.70 -3.11 14.29
N THR A 83 -10.33 -2.16 14.98
CA THR A 83 -10.01 -0.74 14.80
C THR A 83 -8.57 -0.49 15.26
N ALA A 84 -7.83 0.34 14.54
CA ALA A 84 -6.39 0.53 14.72
C ALA A 84 -5.99 0.85 16.19
N GLN A 85 -6.88 1.50 16.93
CA GLN A 85 -6.66 1.86 18.33
C GLN A 85 -6.56 0.65 19.28
N VAL A 86 -7.26 -0.45 19.01
CA VAL A 86 -7.18 -1.67 19.84
C VAL A 86 -6.00 -2.56 19.45
N VAL A 87 -5.57 -2.51 18.18
CA VAL A 87 -4.41 -3.27 17.70
C VAL A 87 -3.10 -2.66 18.19
N PHE A 88 -2.98 -1.32 18.19
CA PHE A 88 -1.76 -0.63 18.62
C PHE A 88 -1.52 -0.69 20.14
N GLN A 89 -2.57 -0.89 20.94
CA GLN A 89 -2.49 -0.95 22.41
C GLN A 89 -2.20 -2.34 22.98
N ARG A 90 -1.94 -3.34 22.12
CA ARG A 90 -1.59 -4.72 22.51
C ARG A 90 -0.13 -4.98 22.22
#